data_AF-H5USC2-F1
#
_entry.id   AF-H5USC2-F1
#
_cell.length_a   1.000
_cell.length_b   1.000
_cell.length_c   1.000
_cell.angle_alpha   90.00
_cell.angle_beta   90.00
_cell.angle_gamma   90.00
#
_symmetry.space_group_name_H-M   'P 1'
#
loop_
_entity.id
_entity.type
_entity.pdbx_description
1 polymer ?
#
loop_
_entity_poly.entity_id
_entity_poly.type
_entity_poly.pdbx_seq_one_letter_code
_entity_poly.pdbx_strand_id
1 'polypeptide(L)'
;MLDPVGDSARTELDRLAHRWHTLPVGRARSAAVPMRALAAEWLGGPVEDLGPATALDQLRVAVYEAARAGTPDGTLGGRLADLRREVSETT
;
A
#
# COMPACT_ATOMS: atom_id res chain seq x y z
N MET A 1 -19.53 -12.79 2.83
CA MET A 1 -18.10 -13.06 2.56
C MET A 1 -17.31 -12.32 3.62
N LEU A 2 -16.47 -13.01 4.40
CA LEU A 2 -15.57 -12.33 5.33
C LEU A 2 -14.54 -11.54 4.51
N ASP A 3 -14.22 -10.32 4.93
CA ASP A 3 -13.13 -9.54 4.36
C ASP A 3 -11.82 -10.32 4.59
N PRO A 4 -11.07 -10.69 3.54
CA PRO A 4 -9.82 -11.44 3.69
C PRO A 4 -8.71 -10.62 4.34
N VAL A 5 -8.82 -9.28 4.37
CA VAL A 5 -7.81 -8.41 4.97
C VAL A 5 -7.94 -8.44 6.49
N GLY A 6 -6.88 -8.92 7.15
CA GLY A 6 -6.79 -8.97 8.61
C GLY A 6 -6.53 -7.61 9.26
N ASP A 7 -6.58 -7.59 10.59
CA ASP A 7 -6.52 -6.35 11.36
C ASP A 7 -5.15 -5.67 11.32
N SER A 8 -4.06 -6.44 11.20
CA SER A 8 -2.71 -5.87 11.09
C SER A 8 -2.56 -5.10 9.78
N ALA A 9 -2.93 -5.71 8.66
CA ALA A 9 -2.91 -5.06 7.35
C ALA A 9 -3.86 -3.86 7.30
N ARG A 10 -5.09 -3.99 7.83
CA ARG A 10 -6.06 -2.89 7.88
C ARG A 10 -5.52 -1.69 8.66
N THR A 11 -4.95 -1.93 9.84
CA THR A 11 -4.37 -0.88 10.68
C THR A 11 -3.25 -0.12 9.96
N GLU A 12 -2.34 -0.81 9.28
CA GLU A 12 -1.25 -0.15 8.56
C GLU A 12 -1.73 0.54 7.27
N LEU A 13 -2.74 0.01 6.57
CA LEU A 13 -3.39 0.71 5.46
C LEU A 13 -4.02 2.03 5.91
N ASP A 14 -4.69 2.07 7.06
CA ASP A 14 -5.28 3.29 7.60
C ASP A 14 -4.21 4.32 7.98
N ARG A 15 -3.11 3.87 8.62
CA ARG A 15 -1.97 4.74 8.94
C ARG A 15 -1.30 5.29 7.69
N LEU A 16 -1.12 4.44 6.68
CA LEU A 16 -0.53 4.83 5.40
C LEU A 16 -1.44 5.81 4.66
N ALA A 17 -2.76 5.58 4.65
CA ALA A 17 -3.74 6.47 4.06
C ALA A 17 -3.74 7.85 4.73
N HIS A 18 -3.74 7.89 6.07
CA HIS A 18 -3.63 9.14 6.81
C HIS A 18 -2.33 9.88 6.46
N ARG A 19 -1.20 9.17 6.40
CA ARG A 19 0.07 9.77 5.99
C ARG A 19 0.02 10.30 4.57
N TRP A 20 -0.49 9.50 3.63
CA TRP A 20 -0.62 9.84 2.22
C TRP A 20 -1.41 11.13 2.00
N HIS A 21 -2.54 11.28 2.66
CA HIS A 21 -3.39 12.47 2.55
C HIS A 21 -2.80 13.74 3.15
N THR A 22 -1.74 13.62 3.97
CA THR A 22 -1.03 14.78 4.56
C THR A 22 0.24 15.18 3.80
N LEU A 23 0.59 14.46 2.73
CA LEU A 23 1.77 14.77 1.93
C LEU A 23 1.55 15.97 1.00
N PRO A 24 2.54 16.87 0.86
CA PRO A 24 2.55 17.85 -0.23
C PRO A 24 2.52 17.16 -1.60
N VAL A 25 1.80 17.74 -2.56
CA VAL A 25 1.58 17.16 -3.91
C VAL A 25 2.89 16.75 -4.61
N GLY A 26 3.94 17.58 -4.53
CA GLY A 26 5.24 17.25 -5.13
C GLY A 26 5.88 16.00 -4.54
N ARG A 27 5.64 15.70 -3.26
CA ARG A 27 6.16 14.54 -2.54
C ARG A 27 5.31 13.29 -2.77
N ALA A 28 4.00 13.46 -2.91
CA ALA A 28 3.08 12.37 -3.24
C ALA A 28 3.51 11.67 -4.54
N ARG A 29 3.99 12.41 -5.55
CA ARG A 29 4.48 11.80 -6.79
C ARG A 29 5.64 10.84 -6.58
N SER A 30 6.64 11.20 -5.77
CA SER A 30 7.76 10.31 -5.46
C SER A 30 7.33 9.13 -4.59
N ALA A 31 6.49 9.39 -3.57
CA ALA A 31 5.97 8.36 -2.68
C ALA A 31 5.04 7.34 -3.37
N ALA A 32 4.43 7.69 -4.51
CA ALA A 32 3.62 6.77 -5.30
C ALA A 32 4.43 5.61 -5.91
N VAL A 33 5.73 5.81 -6.15
CA VAL A 33 6.61 4.82 -6.77
C VAL A 33 6.74 3.56 -5.92
N PRO A 34 7.17 3.62 -4.63
CA PRO A 34 7.27 2.43 -3.79
C PRO A 34 5.90 1.81 -3.49
N MET A 35 4.82 2.59 -3.43
CA MET A 35 3.45 2.05 -3.29
C MET A 35 3.08 1.14 -4.47
N ARG A 36 3.32 1.59 -5.71
CA ARG A 36 3.06 0.77 -6.89
C ARG A 36 4.02 -0.40 -7.03
N ALA A 37 5.26 -0.25 -6.60
CA ALA A 37 6.23 -1.36 -6.59
C ALA A 37 5.75 -2.50 -5.68
N LEU A 38 5.27 -2.17 -4.47
CA LEU A 38 4.70 -3.18 -3.57
C LEU A 38 3.39 -3.77 -4.12
N ALA A 39 2.54 -2.95 -4.75
CA ALA A 39 1.34 -3.45 -5.40
C ALA A 39 1.66 -4.45 -6.53
N ALA A 40 2.70 -4.16 -7.34
CA ALA A 40 3.16 -5.03 -8.41
C ALA A 40 3.71 -6.37 -7.90
N GLU A 41 4.44 -6.35 -6.78
CA GLU A 41 4.93 -7.55 -6.10
C GLU A 41 3.76 -8.49 -5.75
N TRP A 42 2.71 -7.96 -5.13
CA TRP A 42 1.56 -8.75 -4.68
C TRP A 42 0.60 -9.18 -5.78
N LEU A 43 0.47 -8.38 -6.84
CA LEU A 43 -0.33 -8.75 -8.01
C LEU A 43 0.44 -9.69 -8.96
N GLY A 44 1.73 -9.93 -8.72
CA GLY A 44 2.57 -10.81 -9.55
C GLY A 44 2.84 -10.24 -10.95
N GLY A 45 2.79 -8.92 -11.12
CA GLY A 45 2.90 -8.29 -12.43
C GLY A 45 2.95 -6.76 -12.37
N PRO A 46 3.29 -6.09 -13.49
CA PRO A 46 3.41 -4.64 -13.52
C PRO A 46 2.09 -3.95 -13.20
N VAL A 47 2.16 -2.90 -12.38
CA VAL A 47 1.04 -1.99 -12.09
C VAL A 47 1.20 -0.73 -12.91
N GLU A 48 0.16 -0.40 -13.69
CA GLU A 48 0.14 0.81 -14.52
C GLU A 48 0.23 2.08 -13.65
N ASP A 49 1.04 3.06 -14.07
CA ASP A 49 1.12 4.36 -13.42
C ASP A 49 -0.06 5.24 -13.86
N LEU A 50 -1.16 5.15 -13.13
CA LEU A 50 -2.36 6.00 -13.31
C LEU A 50 -2.23 7.35 -12.58
N GLY A 51 -1.02 7.70 -12.15
CA GLY A 51 -0.71 8.90 -11.37
C GLY A 51 -0.73 8.67 -9.85
N PRO A 52 -0.34 9.68 -9.07
CA PRO A 52 -0.27 9.56 -7.61
C PRO A 52 -1.65 9.36 -6.98
N ALA A 53 -2.70 9.99 -7.53
CA ALA A 53 -4.04 9.94 -6.95
C ALA A 53 -4.60 8.52 -6.77
N THR A 54 -4.16 7.56 -7.59
CA THR A 54 -4.63 6.17 -7.57
C THR A 54 -3.73 5.21 -6.80
N ALA A 55 -2.51 5.63 -6.42
CA ALA A 55 -1.49 4.71 -5.92
C ALA A 55 -1.91 3.98 -4.64
N LEU A 56 -2.59 4.68 -3.72
CA LEU A 56 -3.13 4.11 -2.50
C LEU A 56 -4.24 3.08 -2.79
N ASP A 57 -5.11 3.35 -3.76
CA ASP A 57 -6.20 2.45 -4.11
C ASP A 57 -5.69 1.21 -4.85
N GLN A 58 -4.69 1.36 -5.74
CA GLN A 58 -4.00 0.23 -6.35
C GLN A 58 -3.34 -0.67 -5.30
N LEU A 59 -2.73 -0.08 -4.27
CA LEU A 59 -2.15 -0.83 -3.15
C LEU A 59 -3.22 -1.55 -2.33
N ARG A 60 -4.37 -0.92 -2.05
CA ARG A 60 -5.50 -1.57 -1.33
C ARG A 60 -6.00 -2.81 -2.07
N VAL A 61 -6.15 -2.72 -3.39
CA VAL A 61 -6.51 -3.89 -4.23
C VAL A 61 -5.45 -4.97 -4.14
N ALA A 62 -4.17 -4.61 -4.24
CA ALA A 62 -3.07 -5.58 -4.15
C ALA A 62 -3.02 -6.29 -2.78
N VAL A 63 -3.23 -5.57 -1.67
CA VAL A 63 -3.35 -6.17 -0.32
C VAL A 63 -4.51 -7.14 -0.27
N TYR A 64 -5.67 -6.75 -0.79
CA TYR A 64 -6.86 -7.60 -0.83
C TYR A 64 -6.59 -8.90 -1.61
N GLU A 65 -5.99 -8.80 -2.80
CA GLU A 65 -5.66 -9.98 -3.60
C GLU A 65 -4.61 -10.87 -2.93
N ALA A 66 -3.58 -10.29 -2.32
CA ALA A 66 -2.57 -11.05 -1.58
C ALA A 66 -3.18 -11.78 -0.36
N ALA A 67 -4.07 -11.11 0.38
CA ALA A 67 -4.79 -11.70 1.49
C ALA A 67 -5.73 -12.82 1.02
N ARG A 68 -6.47 -12.60 -0.07
CA ARG A 68 -7.34 -13.59 -0.70
C ARG A 68 -6.56 -14.81 -1.21
N ALA A 69 -5.32 -14.62 -1.66
CA ALA A 69 -4.40 -15.67 -2.05
C ALA A 69 -3.73 -16.40 -0.86
N GLY A 70 -4.02 -15.99 0.38
CA GLY A 70 -3.55 -16.66 1.59
C GLY A 70 -2.26 -16.09 2.19
N THR A 71 -1.82 -14.90 1.78
CA THR A 71 -0.68 -14.23 2.43
C THR A 71 -1.00 -13.93 3.89
N PRO A 72 -0.13 -14.30 4.86
CA PRO A 72 -0.41 -14.07 6.27
C PRO A 72 -0.58 -12.57 6.62
N ASP A 73 -1.55 -12.25 7.47
CA ASP A 73 -1.85 -10.86 7.89
C ASP A 73 -0.63 -10.15 8.49
N GLY A 74 0.15 -10.84 9.33
CA GLY A 74 1.39 -10.28 9.90
C GLY A 74 2.44 -9.93 8.85
N THR A 75 2.52 -10.68 7.74
CA THR A 75 3.42 -10.38 6.62
C THR A 75 2.94 -9.13 5.87
N LEU A 76 1.64 -9.04 5.59
CA LEU A 76 1.03 -7.87 4.93
C LEU A 76 1.21 -6.61 5.79
N GLY A 77 0.86 -6.69 7.07
CA GLY A 77 1.05 -5.59 8.02
C GLY A 77 2.50 -5.14 8.14
N GLY A 78 3.45 -6.08 8.23
CA GLY A 78 4.88 -5.76 8.27
C GLY A 78 5.36 -4.98 7.05
N ARG A 79 5.04 -5.46 5.83
CA ARG A 79 5.42 -4.80 4.58
C ARG A 79 4.78 -3.42 4.43
N LEU A 80 3.52 -3.25 4.84
CA LEU A 80 2.85 -1.95 4.85
C LEU A 80 3.48 -0.98 5.86
N ALA A 81 3.90 -1.48 7.02
CA ALA A 81 4.60 -0.68 8.02
C ALA A 81 5.96 -0.18 7.49
N ASP A 82 6.70 -1.03 6.77
CA ASP A 82 7.97 -0.64 6.12
C ASP A 82 7.74 0.41 5.05
N LEU A 83 6.74 0.21 4.16
CA LEU A 83 6.36 1.18 3.14
C LEU A 83 5.96 2.53 3.76
N ARG A 84 5.21 2.52 4.88
CA ARG A 84 4.85 3.76 5.58
C ARG A 84 6.06 4.53 6.09
N ARG A 85 7.11 3.83 6.56
CA ARG A 85 8.36 4.48 6.98
C ARG A 85 9.08 5.11 5.80
N GLU A 86 9.21 4.39 4.69
CA GLU A 86 9.82 4.91 3.45
C GLU A 86 9.10 6.17 2.93
N VAL A 87 7.77 6.13 2.90
CA VAL A 87 6.92 7.29 2.54
C VAL A 87 7.09 8.45 3.51
N SER A 88 7.39 8.18 4.78
CA SER A 88 7.60 9.20 5.81
C SER A 88 9.02 9.77 5.83
N GLU A 89 10.03 8.98 5.47
CA GLU A 89 11.43 9.41 5.35
C GLU A 89 11.69 10.26 4.10
N THR A 90 10.77 10.20 3.13
CA THR A 90 10.74 11.12 1.97
C THR A 90 10.33 12.56 2.36
N THR A 91 10.32 12.92 3.65
CA THR A 91 9.99 14.26 4.19
C THR A 91 11.19 15.20 4.10
#